data_AF-A0A2C6ABW0-F1
#
_entry.id   AF-A0A2C6ABW0-F1
#
_cell.length_a   1.000
_cell.length_b   1.000
_cell.length_c   1.000
_cell.angle_alpha   90.00
_cell.angle_beta   90.00
_cell.angle_gamma   90.00
#
_symmetry.space_group_name_H-M   'P 1'
#
loop_
_entity.id
_entity.type
_entity.pdbx_description
1 polymer ?
#
loop_
_entity_poly.entity_id
_entity_poly.type
_entity_poly.pdbx_seq_one_letter_code
_entity_poly.pdbx_strand_id
1 'polypeptide(L)'
;MMDSYAKEVEDFRFIPLEEEQAEEGRQGQAPAGQARRLRVTIGINGWLNSEEDITRPWRALGPETEVFALRYEMKTLLALGSALTDLVHSFAWEALKMELLKRTALATLMAALWPVQLLAAASNVDNPFSRASNRSRKAGRLLADALANRVQGERPVTLVGYSLGAAAIHACLQALAERRAFGLVADVVLIGAPAPSDPAHWRALRPVVSGRVFNVYSENDMVLGFAYRMHSLRRGVAGLQPVRAVAGLVNVDLSARVAGHLRYPLLTGEILRRCAFVGVRAGSDIAKDDLLRLRDDGDRHPGEAAHDLSPEAQPPRPAAAEPHPAAPRRVRQPTPDMDDSDAGGHAAIVLENRDGGH
;
A
#
# COMPACT_ATOMS: atom_id res chain seq x y z
N MET A 1 -30.47 12.06 17.82
CA MET A 1 -30.58 11.38 16.50
C MET A 1 -29.29 10.60 16.14
N MET A 2 -28.10 11.00 16.61
CA MET A 2 -26.87 10.20 16.44
C MET A 2 -26.84 8.92 17.31
N ASP A 3 -27.52 8.90 18.45
CA ASP A 3 -27.53 7.74 19.38
C ASP A 3 -28.19 6.46 18.84
N SER A 4 -29.07 6.54 17.81
CA SER A 4 -29.65 5.32 17.22
C SER A 4 -28.66 4.58 16.33
N TYR A 5 -27.69 5.29 15.75
CA TYR A 5 -26.70 4.75 14.83
C TYR A 5 -25.51 4.07 15.55
N ALA A 6 -25.23 4.48 16.78
CA ALA A 6 -24.14 3.96 17.60
C ALA A 6 -24.32 2.49 18.08
N LYS A 7 -25.51 1.89 17.89
CA LYS A 7 -25.80 0.52 18.36
C LYS A 7 -25.16 -0.58 17.51
N GLU A 8 -24.85 -0.32 16.24
CA GLU A 8 -24.35 -1.35 15.32
C GLU A 8 -22.90 -1.17 14.88
N VAL A 9 -22.41 0.08 14.93
CA VAL A 9 -21.06 0.47 14.51
C VAL A 9 -20.48 1.37 15.61
N GLU A 10 -19.39 0.94 16.20
CA GLU A 10 -18.68 1.71 17.22
C GLU A 10 -18.08 2.99 16.62
N ASP A 11 -17.97 4.05 17.42
CA ASP A 11 -17.32 5.32 17.04
C ASP A 11 -17.93 6.07 15.82
N PHE A 12 -19.11 5.67 15.32
CA PHE A 12 -19.67 6.26 14.11
C PHE A 12 -19.98 7.76 14.27
N ARG A 13 -19.17 8.62 13.62
CA ARG A 13 -19.30 10.08 13.71
C ARG A 13 -18.68 10.77 12.49
N PHE A 14 -19.29 11.88 12.09
CA PHE A 14 -18.69 12.82 11.15
C PHE A 14 -17.81 13.84 11.90
N ILE A 15 -16.52 13.87 11.61
CA ILE A 15 -15.55 14.80 12.22
C ILE A 15 -15.30 15.95 11.26
N PRO A 16 -15.69 17.21 11.58
CA PRO A 16 -15.42 18.36 10.72
C PRO A 16 -13.92 18.69 10.70
N LEU A 17 -13.38 19.05 9.54
CA LEU A 17 -11.96 19.44 9.41
C LEU A 17 -11.66 20.91 9.72
N GLU A 18 -12.68 21.78 9.75
CA GLU A 18 -12.50 23.23 9.98
C GLU A 18 -12.11 23.57 11.44
N GLU A 19 -12.42 22.70 12.41
CA GLU A 19 -12.11 22.93 13.82
C GLU A 19 -10.60 22.82 14.12
N GLU A 20 -9.85 21.92 13.46
CA GLU A 20 -8.40 21.78 13.67
C GLU A 20 -7.58 22.89 13.00
N GLN A 21 -7.98 23.35 11.80
CA GLN A 21 -7.26 24.40 11.06
C GLN A 21 -7.37 25.78 11.74
N ALA A 22 -8.42 25.98 12.54
CA ALA A 22 -8.59 27.18 13.34
C ALA A 22 -7.62 27.26 14.53
N GLU A 23 -7.09 26.14 15.03
CA GLU A 23 -6.16 26.13 16.17
C GLU A 23 -4.71 26.37 15.75
N GLU A 24 -4.28 25.85 14.59
CA GLU A 24 -2.91 26.05 14.07
C GLU A 24 -2.67 27.47 13.50
N GLY A 25 -3.72 28.23 13.18
CA GLY A 25 -3.63 29.54 12.52
C GLY A 25 -3.99 30.76 13.36
N ARG A 26 -4.45 30.62 14.60
CA ARG A 26 -4.96 31.74 15.41
C ARG A 26 -3.91 32.33 16.36
N GLN A 27 -2.95 33.04 15.79
CA GLN A 27 -2.46 34.28 16.41
C GLN A 27 -3.11 35.46 15.67
N GLY A 28 -4.30 35.90 16.12
CA GLY A 28 -4.72 37.30 15.91
C GLY A 28 -5.89 37.63 14.98
N GLN A 29 -6.76 36.71 14.53
CA GLN A 29 -7.98 37.10 13.81
C GLN A 29 -9.26 36.47 14.36
N ALA A 30 -10.30 37.31 14.47
CA ALA A 30 -11.62 37.01 15.01
C ALA A 30 -12.28 35.79 14.34
N PRO A 31 -13.16 35.06 15.05
CA PRO A 31 -13.79 33.85 14.51
C PRO A 31 -14.66 34.21 13.30
N ALA A 32 -14.19 33.86 12.10
CA ALA A 32 -15.02 33.87 10.91
C ALA A 32 -16.21 32.95 11.18
N GLY A 33 -17.43 33.50 11.12
CA GLY A 33 -18.65 32.73 11.31
C GLY A 33 -18.68 31.50 10.39
N GLN A 34 -19.26 30.40 10.89
CA GLN A 34 -19.41 29.12 10.19
C GLN A 34 -19.90 29.33 8.76
N ALA A 35 -18.97 29.35 7.81
CA ALA A 35 -19.29 29.62 6.42
C ALA A 35 -19.71 28.32 5.77
N ARG A 36 -20.93 27.85 6.11
CA ARG A 36 -21.56 26.64 5.55
C ARG A 36 -21.39 26.63 4.04
N ARG A 37 -20.70 25.62 3.52
CA ARG A 37 -20.48 25.48 2.07
C ARG A 37 -21.67 24.79 1.42
N LEU A 38 -21.83 25.06 0.12
CA LEU A 38 -22.92 24.50 -0.70
C LEU A 38 -22.75 23.00 -0.97
N ARG A 39 -21.54 22.45 -0.81
CA ARG A 39 -21.20 21.04 -1.05
C ARG A 39 -20.48 20.42 0.13
N VAL A 40 -20.68 19.11 0.30
CA VAL A 40 -20.07 18.32 1.37
C VAL A 40 -19.17 17.25 0.76
N THR A 41 -17.99 17.04 1.33
CA THR A 41 -17.11 15.93 1.00
C THR A 41 -16.86 15.10 2.25
N ILE A 42 -17.07 13.78 2.15
CA ILE A 42 -16.85 12.84 3.24
C ILE A 42 -15.67 11.95 2.88
N GLY A 43 -14.59 12.11 3.62
CA GLY A 43 -13.40 11.26 3.56
C GLY A 43 -13.56 10.03 4.46
N ILE A 44 -13.22 8.85 3.95
CA ILE A 44 -13.43 7.58 4.64
C ILE A 44 -12.15 6.75 4.59
N ASN A 45 -11.51 6.60 5.74
CA ASN A 45 -10.27 5.86 5.90
C ASN A 45 -10.51 4.35 5.80
N GLY A 46 -9.58 3.60 5.20
CA GLY A 46 -9.63 2.13 5.15
C GLY A 46 -8.81 1.39 6.19
N TRP A 47 -7.88 2.08 6.83
CA TRP A 47 -7.12 1.63 8.01
C TRP A 47 -6.51 2.88 8.64
N LEU A 48 -6.00 2.74 9.87
CA LEU A 48 -5.37 3.82 10.62
C LEU A 48 -4.07 3.32 11.25
N ASN A 49 -3.03 4.14 11.31
CA ASN A 49 -1.80 3.87 12.07
C ASN A 49 -1.82 4.63 13.41
N SER A 50 -2.47 5.80 13.44
CA SER A 50 -2.76 6.54 14.67
C SER A 50 -4.12 7.24 14.58
N GLU A 51 -4.61 7.80 15.70
CA GLU A 51 -5.89 8.51 15.71
C GLU A 51 -5.89 9.77 14.83
N GLU A 52 -4.74 10.43 14.70
CA GLU A 52 -4.57 11.60 13.83
C GLU A 52 -4.79 11.28 12.34
N ASP A 53 -4.66 10.01 11.94
CA ASP A 53 -4.93 9.59 10.56
C ASP A 53 -6.40 9.76 10.16
N ILE A 54 -7.33 9.91 11.11
CA ILE A 54 -8.75 10.13 10.79
C ILE A 54 -8.92 11.36 9.89
N THR A 55 -8.26 12.48 10.22
CA THR A 55 -8.45 13.75 9.50
C THR A 55 -7.31 14.04 8.53
N ARG A 56 -6.09 13.56 8.82
CA ARG A 56 -4.85 13.92 8.11
C ARG A 56 -4.92 13.80 6.58
N PRO A 57 -5.39 12.68 5.97
CA PRO A 57 -5.42 12.55 4.51
C PRO A 57 -6.36 13.56 3.84
N TRP A 58 -7.43 13.95 4.54
CA TRP A 58 -8.48 14.81 4.02
C TRP A 58 -8.14 16.29 4.12
N ARG A 59 -7.06 16.66 4.86
CA ARG A 59 -6.50 18.03 4.88
C ARG A 59 -6.00 18.50 3.50
N ALA A 60 -5.85 17.56 2.56
CA ALA A 60 -5.58 17.85 1.14
C ALA A 60 -6.76 18.55 0.44
N LEU A 61 -8.00 18.39 0.91
CA LEU A 61 -9.17 19.05 0.33
C LEU A 61 -9.17 20.54 0.70
N GLY A 62 -9.43 21.39 -0.29
CA GLY A 62 -9.45 22.85 -0.13
C GLY A 62 -10.78 23.41 0.41
N PRO A 63 -10.85 24.75 0.58
CA PRO A 63 -11.99 25.43 1.21
C PRO A 63 -13.29 25.43 0.38
N GLU A 64 -13.26 24.91 -0.85
CA GLU A 64 -14.38 24.87 -1.79
C GLU A 64 -15.52 23.93 -1.37
N THR A 65 -15.25 23.04 -0.42
CA THR A 65 -16.18 22.04 0.12
C THR A 65 -16.08 22.02 1.63
N GLU A 66 -17.21 21.76 2.30
CA GLU A 66 -17.20 21.40 3.71
C GLU A 66 -16.72 19.95 3.82
N VAL A 67 -15.67 19.70 4.59
CA VAL A 67 -15.03 18.38 4.65
C VAL A 67 -15.27 17.72 6.00
N PHE A 68 -15.74 16.48 5.95
CA PHE A 68 -15.87 15.62 7.12
C PHE A 68 -15.04 14.35 6.93
N ALA A 69 -14.35 13.92 7.98
CA ALA A 69 -13.84 12.56 8.07
C ALA A 69 -14.90 11.67 8.73
N LEU A 70 -15.17 10.49 8.17
CA LEU A 70 -16.00 9.50 8.82
C LEU A 70 -15.15 8.68 9.80
N ARG A 71 -15.38 8.88 11.10
CA ARG A 71 -14.87 8.02 12.16
C ARG A 71 -15.81 6.82 12.31
N TYR A 72 -15.25 5.63 12.36
CA TYR A 72 -15.96 4.38 12.67
C TYR A 72 -14.97 3.29 13.09
N GLU A 73 -15.37 2.42 14.00
CA GLU A 73 -14.67 1.17 14.36
C GLU A 73 -13.16 1.37 14.59
N MET A 74 -12.81 2.42 15.34
CA MET A 74 -11.43 2.92 15.47
C MET A 74 -10.45 1.83 15.87
N LYS A 75 -10.78 1.07 16.92
CA LYS A 75 -9.98 -0.04 17.42
C LYS A 75 -9.73 -1.10 16.34
N THR A 76 -10.75 -1.39 15.54
CA THR A 76 -10.65 -2.37 14.46
C THR A 76 -9.75 -1.86 13.32
N LEU A 77 -9.87 -0.57 12.94
CA LEU A 77 -9.06 0.03 11.88
C LEU A 77 -7.59 0.22 12.28
N LEU A 78 -7.31 0.53 13.55
CA LEU A 78 -5.94 0.59 14.11
C LEU A 78 -5.29 -0.80 14.14
N ALA A 79 -6.02 -1.82 14.59
CA ALA A 79 -5.53 -3.20 14.58
C ALA A 79 -5.21 -3.67 13.14
N LEU A 80 -6.03 -3.26 12.17
CA LEU A 80 -5.73 -3.53 10.77
C LEU A 80 -4.47 -2.80 10.30
N GLY A 81 -4.30 -1.50 10.60
CA GLY A 81 -3.11 -0.75 10.18
C GLY A 81 -1.81 -1.38 10.68
N SER A 82 -1.80 -1.85 11.94
CA SER A 82 -0.70 -2.63 12.51
C SER A 82 -0.42 -3.89 11.69
N ALA A 83 -1.46 -4.71 11.43
CA ALA A 83 -1.31 -5.95 10.67
C ALA A 83 -0.84 -5.71 9.22
N LEU A 84 -1.31 -4.64 8.56
CA LEU A 84 -0.85 -4.29 7.21
C LEU A 84 0.60 -3.81 7.20
N THR A 85 1.02 -3.07 8.24
CA THR A 85 2.40 -2.61 8.40
C THR A 85 3.33 -3.82 8.58
N ASP A 86 2.96 -4.76 9.44
CA ASP A 86 3.70 -6.01 9.66
C ASP A 86 3.81 -6.84 8.37
N LEU A 87 2.75 -6.90 7.55
CA LEU A 87 2.76 -7.58 6.26
C LEU A 87 3.75 -6.95 5.28
N VAL A 88 3.74 -5.62 5.17
CA VAL A 88 4.67 -4.90 4.29
C VAL A 88 6.12 -5.07 4.75
N HIS A 89 6.38 -5.01 6.06
CA HIS A 89 7.70 -5.31 6.61
C HIS A 89 8.16 -6.74 6.30
N SER A 90 7.24 -7.70 6.37
CA SER A 90 7.51 -9.09 6.02
C SER A 90 7.88 -9.24 4.53
N PHE A 91 7.14 -8.59 3.62
CA PHE A 91 7.50 -8.57 2.20
C PHE A 91 8.87 -7.93 1.94
N ALA A 92 9.18 -6.83 2.62
CA ALA A 92 10.48 -6.17 2.51
C ALA A 92 11.61 -7.07 3.00
N TRP A 93 11.41 -7.76 4.12
CA TRP A 93 12.39 -8.70 4.68
C TRP A 93 12.63 -9.90 3.76
N GLU A 94 11.57 -10.47 3.19
CA GLU A 94 11.70 -11.56 2.21
C GLU A 94 12.37 -11.10 0.92
N ALA A 95 12.08 -9.89 0.43
CA ALA A 95 12.79 -9.34 -0.73
C ALA A 95 14.30 -9.18 -0.47
N LEU A 96 14.68 -8.67 0.70
CA LEU A 96 16.08 -8.56 1.12
C LEU A 96 16.76 -9.91 1.23
N LYS A 97 16.12 -10.90 1.86
CA LYS A 97 16.64 -12.27 1.93
C LYS A 97 16.85 -12.85 0.55
N MET A 98 15.88 -12.72 -0.33
CA MET A 98 15.98 -13.24 -1.70
C MET A 98 17.12 -12.58 -2.47
N GLU A 99 17.34 -11.29 -2.31
CA GLU A 99 18.44 -10.57 -2.95
C GLU A 99 19.82 -11.04 -2.44
N LEU A 100 19.95 -11.31 -1.14
CA LEU A 100 21.17 -11.91 -0.57
C LEU A 100 21.36 -13.35 -1.05
N LEU A 101 20.28 -14.13 -1.11
CA LEU A 101 20.32 -15.54 -1.51
C LEU A 101 20.64 -15.71 -3.00
N LYS A 102 20.23 -14.80 -3.88
CA LYS A 102 20.64 -14.78 -5.31
C LYS A 102 22.16 -14.81 -5.49
N ARG A 103 22.92 -14.36 -4.49
CA ARG A 103 24.39 -14.38 -4.49
C ARG A 103 24.97 -15.73 -4.02
N THR A 104 24.15 -16.73 -3.77
CA THR A 104 24.54 -18.06 -3.26
C THR A 104 24.06 -19.18 -4.19
N ALA A 105 24.78 -20.31 -4.22
CA ALA A 105 24.42 -21.47 -5.04
C ALA A 105 23.09 -22.17 -4.62
N LEU A 106 22.49 -21.78 -3.49
CA LEU A 106 21.21 -22.30 -2.99
C LEU A 106 20.00 -21.42 -3.41
N ALA A 107 20.25 -20.36 -4.18
CA ALA A 107 19.24 -19.39 -4.60
C ALA A 107 18.01 -20.06 -5.25
N THR A 108 18.23 -21.05 -6.11
CA THR A 108 17.18 -21.72 -6.88
C THR A 108 16.25 -22.56 -6.01
N LEU A 109 16.78 -23.25 -4.99
CA LEU A 109 15.97 -24.06 -4.08
C LEU A 109 15.11 -23.19 -3.15
N MET A 110 15.68 -22.11 -2.62
CA MET A 110 14.93 -21.17 -1.78
C MET A 110 13.95 -20.33 -2.59
N ALA A 111 14.32 -19.94 -3.81
CA ALA A 111 13.41 -19.30 -4.76
C ALA A 111 12.24 -20.20 -5.12
N ALA A 112 12.34 -21.53 -5.03
CA ALA A 112 11.21 -22.44 -5.26
C ALA A 112 10.22 -22.50 -4.09
N LEU A 113 10.65 -22.18 -2.86
CA LEU A 113 9.80 -22.19 -1.65
C LEU A 113 9.08 -20.86 -1.37
N TRP A 114 9.30 -19.84 -2.20
CA TRP A 114 8.67 -18.52 -2.06
C TRP A 114 7.13 -18.55 -1.87
N PRO A 115 6.34 -19.45 -2.50
CA PRO A 115 4.88 -19.43 -2.36
C PRO A 115 4.42 -19.88 -0.97
N VAL A 116 5.16 -20.77 -0.31
CA VAL A 116 4.84 -21.29 1.02
C VAL A 116 5.13 -20.26 2.11
N GLN A 117 6.27 -19.56 1.98
CA GLN A 117 6.67 -18.48 2.88
C GLN A 117 5.70 -17.30 2.76
N LEU A 118 5.30 -16.98 1.53
CA LEU A 118 4.28 -15.99 1.27
C LEU A 118 2.95 -16.38 1.96
N LEU A 119 2.47 -17.61 1.80
CA LEU A 119 1.23 -18.09 2.42
C LEU A 119 1.24 -18.00 3.96
N ALA A 120 2.38 -18.26 4.61
CA ALA A 120 2.52 -18.15 6.07
C ALA A 120 2.40 -16.70 6.58
N ALA A 121 2.81 -15.70 5.80
CA ALA A 121 2.62 -14.30 6.14
C ALA A 121 1.14 -13.85 6.00
N ALA A 122 0.33 -14.54 5.17
CA ALA A 122 -1.09 -14.25 4.96
C ALA A 122 -1.94 -14.49 6.20
N SER A 123 -1.71 -15.62 6.85
CA SER A 123 -2.60 -16.10 7.91
C SER A 123 -2.72 -15.13 9.09
N ASN A 124 -1.72 -14.26 9.29
CA ASN A 124 -1.72 -13.28 10.38
C ASN A 124 -2.58 -12.05 10.08
N VAL A 125 -2.87 -11.78 8.81
CA VAL A 125 -3.63 -10.60 8.36
C VAL A 125 -5.10 -10.93 8.12
N ASP A 126 -5.42 -12.19 7.76
CA ASP A 126 -6.77 -12.62 7.37
C ASP A 126 -7.86 -12.28 8.39
N ASN A 127 -7.58 -12.46 9.69
CA ASN A 127 -8.56 -12.20 10.75
C ASN A 127 -8.78 -10.68 11.00
N PRO A 128 -7.75 -9.86 11.28
CA PRO A 128 -7.90 -8.41 11.35
C PRO A 128 -8.59 -7.82 10.10
N PHE A 129 -8.18 -8.30 8.93
CA PHE A 129 -8.68 -7.87 7.65
C PHE A 129 -10.17 -8.19 7.46
N SER A 130 -10.56 -9.47 7.64
CA SER A 130 -11.95 -9.90 7.51
C SER A 130 -12.87 -9.18 8.49
N ARG A 131 -12.41 -8.98 9.73
CA ARG A 131 -13.14 -8.22 10.74
C ARG A 131 -13.34 -6.78 10.30
N ALA A 132 -12.27 -6.07 9.97
CA ALA A 132 -12.33 -4.68 9.53
C ALA A 132 -13.19 -4.50 8.27
N SER A 133 -13.13 -5.44 7.33
CA SER A 133 -13.95 -5.43 6.11
C SER A 133 -15.44 -5.53 6.41
N ASN A 134 -15.83 -6.48 7.26
CA ASN A 134 -17.21 -6.64 7.70
C ASN A 134 -17.72 -5.40 8.44
N ARG A 135 -16.89 -4.81 9.30
CA ARG A 135 -17.20 -3.58 10.03
C ARG A 135 -17.34 -2.36 9.12
N SER A 136 -16.45 -2.21 8.15
CA SER A 136 -16.50 -1.12 7.16
C SER A 136 -17.75 -1.21 6.29
N ARG A 137 -18.18 -2.42 5.88
CA ARG A 137 -19.44 -2.60 5.15
C ARG A 137 -20.67 -2.23 5.99
N LYS A 138 -20.65 -2.51 7.30
CA LYS A 138 -21.71 -2.06 8.23
C LYS A 138 -21.74 -0.54 8.35
N ALA A 139 -20.58 0.09 8.54
CA ALA A 139 -20.45 1.55 8.54
C ALA A 139 -20.95 2.19 7.23
N GLY A 140 -20.70 1.55 6.08
CA GLY A 140 -21.22 1.96 4.79
C GLY A 140 -22.75 1.96 4.71
N ARG A 141 -23.41 0.91 5.23
CA ARG A 141 -24.89 0.87 5.30
C ARG A 141 -25.44 1.96 6.22
N LEU A 142 -24.78 2.21 7.33
CA LEU A 142 -25.13 3.27 8.26
C LEU A 142 -24.95 4.67 7.65
N LEU A 143 -23.91 4.85 6.85
CA LEU A 143 -23.72 6.05 6.04
C LEU A 143 -24.86 6.23 5.04
N ALA A 144 -25.33 5.15 4.40
CA ALA A 144 -26.50 5.22 3.52
C ALA A 144 -27.77 5.64 4.28
N ASP A 145 -27.97 5.18 5.51
CA ASP A 145 -29.06 5.66 6.39
C ASP A 145 -28.96 7.15 6.65
N ALA A 146 -27.77 7.62 7.05
CA ALA A 146 -27.53 9.03 7.33
C ALA A 146 -27.79 9.90 6.09
N LEU A 147 -27.30 9.50 4.92
CA LEU A 147 -27.49 10.22 3.67
C LEU A 147 -28.96 10.23 3.22
N ALA A 148 -29.65 9.10 3.33
CA ALA A 148 -31.07 8.98 2.98
C ALA A 148 -31.96 9.85 3.90
N ASN A 149 -31.59 9.96 5.18
CA ASN A 149 -32.23 10.85 6.15
C ASN A 149 -31.77 12.31 6.03
N ARG A 150 -30.95 12.64 5.02
CA ARG A 150 -30.47 14.00 4.73
C ARG A 150 -29.84 14.70 5.93
N VAL A 151 -29.00 14.00 6.71
CA VAL A 151 -28.27 14.63 7.83
C VAL A 151 -27.37 15.79 7.37
N GLN A 152 -26.96 15.76 6.10
CA GLN A 152 -26.21 16.81 5.40
C GLN A 152 -27.09 17.95 4.87
N GLY A 153 -28.42 17.88 5.03
CA GLY A 153 -29.40 18.70 4.33
C GLY A 153 -29.56 18.28 2.86
N GLU A 154 -29.98 19.21 2.02
CA GLU A 154 -30.13 19.02 0.56
C GLU A 154 -28.82 19.15 -0.22
N ARG A 155 -27.68 19.14 0.49
CA ARG A 155 -26.37 19.40 -0.11
C ARG A 155 -25.85 18.16 -0.85
N PRO A 156 -25.33 18.31 -2.07
CA PRO A 156 -24.69 17.21 -2.79
C PRO A 156 -23.45 16.71 -2.02
N VAL A 157 -23.31 15.38 -1.92
CA VAL A 157 -22.21 14.73 -1.20
C VAL A 157 -21.21 14.11 -2.16
N THR A 158 -19.93 14.44 -1.99
CA THR A 158 -18.82 13.70 -2.58
C THR A 158 -18.29 12.68 -1.56
N LEU A 159 -18.11 11.43 -1.98
CA LEU A 159 -17.53 10.38 -1.13
C LEU A 159 -16.12 10.04 -1.62
N VAL A 160 -15.12 10.10 -0.75
CA VAL A 160 -13.74 9.73 -1.07
C VAL A 160 -13.29 8.70 -0.06
N GLY A 161 -12.77 7.56 -0.52
CA GLY A 161 -12.28 6.54 0.39
C GLY A 161 -11.22 5.67 -0.24
N TYR A 162 -10.33 5.15 0.61
CA TYR A 162 -9.28 4.22 0.22
C TYR A 162 -9.46 2.87 0.91
N SER A 163 -9.07 1.78 0.25
CA SER A 163 -9.12 0.41 0.80
C SER A 163 -10.47 0.06 1.42
N LEU A 164 -10.53 -0.30 2.71
CA LEU A 164 -11.80 -0.60 3.35
C LEU A 164 -12.75 0.59 3.48
N GLY A 165 -12.26 1.82 3.41
CA GLY A 165 -13.09 3.01 3.30
C GLY A 165 -13.79 3.07 1.94
N ALA A 166 -13.11 2.65 0.89
CA ALA A 166 -13.76 2.40 -0.41
C ALA A 166 -14.76 1.23 -0.36
N ALA A 167 -14.51 0.21 0.47
CA ALA A 167 -15.48 -0.87 0.73
C ALA A 167 -16.73 -0.36 1.48
N ALA A 168 -16.56 0.57 2.41
CA ALA A 168 -17.66 1.24 3.10
C ALA A 168 -18.49 2.07 2.11
N ILE A 169 -17.84 2.85 1.23
CA ILE A 169 -18.55 3.58 0.17
C ILE A 169 -19.28 2.61 -0.76
N HIS A 170 -18.64 1.53 -1.19
CA HIS A 170 -19.26 0.50 -2.02
C HIS A 170 -20.54 -0.05 -1.39
N ALA A 171 -20.49 -0.41 -0.09
CA ALA A 171 -21.67 -0.86 0.66
C ALA A 171 -22.73 0.24 0.82
N CYS A 172 -22.33 1.50 1.00
CA CYS A 172 -23.23 2.64 1.03
C CYS A 172 -24.00 2.77 -0.29
N LEU A 173 -23.31 2.72 -1.44
CA LEU A 173 -23.94 2.79 -2.76
C LEU A 173 -24.90 1.63 -3.01
N GLN A 174 -24.56 0.41 -2.57
CA GLN A 174 -25.46 -0.75 -2.65
C GLN A 174 -26.76 -0.49 -1.87
N ALA A 175 -26.64 -0.05 -0.61
CA ALA A 175 -27.81 0.23 0.22
C ALA A 175 -28.68 1.36 -0.32
N LEU A 176 -28.07 2.44 -0.85
CA LEU A 176 -28.82 3.51 -1.51
C LEU A 176 -29.53 3.04 -2.78
N ALA A 177 -28.89 2.18 -3.59
CA ALA A 177 -29.49 1.60 -4.79
C ALA A 177 -30.70 0.71 -4.44
N GLU A 178 -30.56 -0.17 -3.45
CA GLU A 178 -31.64 -1.04 -2.94
C GLU A 178 -32.86 -0.22 -2.50
N ARG A 179 -32.62 0.93 -1.87
CA ARG A 179 -33.67 1.85 -1.39
C ARG A 179 -34.21 2.80 -2.45
N ARG A 180 -33.63 2.80 -3.66
CA ARG A 180 -33.93 3.76 -4.72
C ARG A 180 -33.72 5.23 -4.28
N ALA A 181 -32.75 5.45 -3.40
CA ALA A 181 -32.38 6.77 -2.91
C ALA A 181 -31.34 7.41 -3.85
N PHE A 182 -31.83 8.16 -4.85
CA PHE A 182 -31.01 8.80 -5.88
C PHE A 182 -30.82 10.30 -5.64
N GLY A 183 -29.81 10.90 -6.28
CA GLY A 183 -29.57 12.34 -6.25
C GLY A 183 -28.90 12.87 -4.98
N LEU A 184 -28.48 11.99 -4.07
CA LEU A 184 -27.80 12.35 -2.81
C LEU A 184 -26.28 12.43 -2.97
N VAL A 185 -25.71 11.57 -3.82
CA VAL A 185 -24.27 11.47 -4.04
C VAL A 185 -23.92 12.13 -5.37
N ALA A 186 -23.06 13.14 -5.32
CA ALA A 186 -22.56 13.83 -6.50
C ALA A 186 -21.42 13.05 -7.16
N ASP A 187 -20.30 12.87 -6.49
CA ASP A 187 -19.14 12.17 -7.03
C ASP A 187 -18.60 11.15 -6.02
N VAL A 188 -17.94 10.11 -6.53
CA VAL A 188 -17.34 9.05 -5.72
C VAL A 188 -15.92 8.79 -6.18
N VAL A 189 -14.96 8.73 -5.26
CA VAL A 189 -13.57 8.35 -5.52
C VAL A 189 -13.21 7.14 -4.65
N LEU A 190 -12.92 6.01 -5.32
CA LEU A 190 -12.57 4.75 -4.69
C LEU A 190 -11.11 4.43 -5.00
N ILE A 191 -10.27 4.37 -3.97
CA ILE A 191 -8.83 4.17 -4.10
C ILE A 191 -8.46 2.78 -3.59
N GLY A 192 -7.86 1.92 -4.43
CA GLY A 192 -7.47 0.57 -4.04
C GLY A 192 -8.67 -0.25 -3.53
N ALA A 193 -9.82 -0.14 -4.21
CA ALA A 193 -11.10 -0.60 -3.71
C ALA A 193 -11.25 -2.13 -3.73
N PRO A 194 -11.58 -2.76 -2.60
CA PRO A 194 -11.86 -4.19 -2.57
C PRO A 194 -13.32 -4.52 -2.88
N ALA A 195 -13.72 -4.11 -4.07
CA ALA A 195 -15.03 -4.34 -4.63
C ALA A 195 -14.92 -5.22 -5.87
N PRO A 196 -16.00 -5.91 -6.29
CA PRO A 196 -16.01 -6.63 -7.55
C PRO A 196 -15.65 -5.70 -8.71
N SER A 197 -14.90 -6.20 -9.70
CA SER A 197 -14.62 -5.45 -10.93
C SER A 197 -15.67 -5.66 -12.03
N ASP A 198 -16.69 -6.46 -11.75
CA ASP A 198 -17.73 -6.84 -12.71
C ASP A 198 -18.54 -5.62 -13.22
N PRO A 199 -18.62 -5.38 -14.54
CA PRO A 199 -19.35 -4.23 -15.08
C PRO A 199 -20.85 -4.24 -14.76
N ALA A 200 -21.50 -5.40 -14.72
CA ALA A 200 -22.94 -5.47 -14.46
C ALA A 200 -23.26 -5.02 -13.04
N HIS A 201 -22.42 -5.39 -12.06
CA HIS A 201 -22.47 -4.89 -10.69
C HIS A 201 -22.44 -3.36 -10.63
N TRP A 202 -21.48 -2.72 -11.33
CA TRP A 202 -21.34 -1.26 -11.31
C TRP A 202 -22.44 -0.52 -12.08
N ARG A 203 -23.00 -1.10 -13.14
CA ARG A 203 -24.17 -0.52 -13.83
C ARG A 203 -25.38 -0.42 -12.91
N ALA A 204 -25.56 -1.37 -12.00
CA ALA A 204 -26.65 -1.32 -11.01
C ALA A 204 -26.46 -0.19 -9.98
N LEU A 205 -25.22 0.14 -9.63
CA LEU A 205 -24.91 1.21 -8.66
C LEU A 205 -24.84 2.59 -9.30
N ARG A 206 -24.54 2.66 -10.59
CA ARG A 206 -24.30 3.92 -11.31
C ARG A 206 -25.41 4.97 -11.13
N PRO A 207 -26.72 4.63 -11.12
CA PRO A 207 -27.79 5.63 -10.94
C PRO A 207 -27.81 6.35 -9.58
N VAL A 208 -27.13 5.82 -8.56
CA VAL A 208 -27.03 6.46 -7.23
C VAL A 208 -26.18 7.72 -7.25
N VAL A 209 -25.20 7.78 -8.15
CA VAL A 209 -24.21 8.85 -8.24
C VAL A 209 -24.59 9.77 -9.40
N SER A 210 -24.83 11.05 -9.17
CA SER A 210 -25.23 11.97 -10.25
C SER A 210 -24.07 12.29 -11.20
N GLY A 211 -22.88 12.49 -10.64
CA GLY A 211 -21.62 12.81 -11.32
C GLY A 211 -20.82 11.56 -11.67
N ARG A 212 -19.55 11.52 -11.32
CA ARG A 212 -18.60 10.45 -11.71
C ARG A 212 -18.28 9.48 -10.58
N VAL A 213 -18.03 8.24 -10.95
CA VAL A 213 -17.42 7.24 -10.07
C VAL A 213 -15.99 7.02 -10.55
N PHE A 214 -15.00 7.35 -9.74
CA PHE A 214 -13.60 7.12 -10.03
C PHE A 214 -13.14 5.82 -9.38
N ASN A 215 -12.66 4.89 -10.20
CA ASN A 215 -11.94 3.70 -9.75
C ASN A 215 -10.45 3.94 -9.90
N VAL A 216 -9.78 4.26 -8.79
CA VAL A 216 -8.33 4.44 -8.73
C VAL A 216 -7.71 3.10 -8.34
N TYR A 217 -6.92 2.52 -9.25
CA TYR A 217 -6.40 1.15 -9.10
C TYR A 217 -4.90 1.08 -9.34
N SER A 218 -4.28 0.02 -8.83
CA SER A 218 -2.93 -0.39 -9.18
C SER A 218 -2.86 -1.90 -9.31
N GLU A 219 -2.41 -2.39 -10.47
CA GLU A 219 -2.15 -3.81 -10.71
C GLU A 219 -0.98 -4.35 -9.87
N ASN A 220 -0.13 -3.46 -9.37
CA ASN A 220 1.04 -3.79 -8.56
C ASN A 220 0.78 -3.66 -7.05
N ASP A 221 -0.47 -3.42 -6.61
CA ASP A 221 -0.82 -3.35 -5.19
C ASP A 221 -0.74 -4.74 -4.56
N MET A 222 0.42 -5.05 -3.95
CA MET A 222 0.71 -6.37 -3.40
C MET A 222 -0.16 -6.70 -2.19
N VAL A 223 -0.45 -5.72 -1.34
CA VAL A 223 -1.29 -5.94 -0.14
C VAL A 223 -2.71 -6.27 -0.56
N LEU A 224 -3.29 -5.51 -1.48
CA LEU A 224 -4.62 -5.79 -2.02
C LEU A 224 -4.63 -7.12 -2.79
N GLY A 225 -3.60 -7.34 -3.61
CA GLY A 225 -3.37 -8.58 -4.35
C GLY A 225 -3.27 -9.82 -3.47
N PHE A 226 -2.81 -9.67 -2.24
CA PHE A 226 -2.61 -10.78 -1.32
C PHE A 226 -3.79 -10.95 -0.36
N ALA A 227 -4.14 -9.91 0.39
CA ALA A 227 -5.20 -9.94 1.40
C ALA A 227 -6.60 -10.11 0.79
N TYR A 228 -6.84 -9.72 -0.47
CA TYR A 228 -8.19 -9.75 -1.06
C TYR A 228 -8.36 -10.73 -2.22
N ARG A 229 -7.32 -11.04 -2.99
CA ARG A 229 -7.43 -11.98 -4.12
C ARG A 229 -7.75 -13.39 -3.65
N MET A 230 -7.20 -13.81 -2.50
CA MET A 230 -7.50 -15.11 -1.88
C MET A 230 -9.01 -15.30 -1.61
N HIS A 231 -9.77 -14.22 -1.41
CA HIS A 231 -11.20 -14.27 -1.10
C HIS A 231 -12.13 -14.03 -2.31
N SER A 232 -11.65 -13.53 -3.45
CA SER A 232 -12.51 -12.99 -4.53
C SER A 232 -12.19 -13.50 -5.95
N LEU A 233 -11.59 -14.68 -6.08
CA LEU A 233 -11.03 -15.25 -7.32
C LEU A 233 -11.95 -15.24 -8.56
N ARG A 234 -13.28 -15.13 -8.41
CA ARG A 234 -14.26 -15.30 -9.51
C ARG A 234 -14.74 -14.00 -10.19
N ARG A 235 -14.54 -12.81 -9.59
CA ARG A 235 -15.13 -11.53 -10.10
C ARG A 235 -14.13 -10.38 -10.29
N GLY A 236 -12.84 -10.66 -10.09
CA GLY A 236 -11.79 -9.64 -10.06
C GLY A 236 -11.97 -8.60 -8.96
N VAL A 237 -10.99 -7.73 -8.77
CA VAL A 237 -10.97 -6.72 -7.70
C VAL A 237 -10.78 -5.34 -8.31
N ALA A 238 -11.72 -4.42 -8.13
CA ALA A 238 -11.72 -3.11 -8.77
C ALA A 238 -10.45 -2.27 -8.46
N GLY A 239 -9.89 -2.40 -7.26
CA GLY A 239 -8.63 -1.74 -6.90
C GLY A 239 -7.37 -2.33 -7.54
N LEU A 240 -7.48 -3.49 -8.20
CA LEU A 240 -6.38 -4.15 -8.91
C LEU A 240 -6.53 -4.11 -10.44
N GLN A 241 -7.68 -3.69 -10.97
CA GLN A 241 -7.93 -3.72 -12.40
C GLN A 241 -9.06 -2.76 -12.81
N PRO A 242 -9.10 -2.30 -14.07
CA PRO A 242 -10.12 -1.36 -14.51
C PRO A 242 -11.52 -2.00 -14.58
N VAL A 243 -12.54 -1.25 -14.17
CA VAL A 243 -13.95 -1.59 -14.41
C VAL A 243 -14.36 -1.03 -15.76
N ARG A 244 -14.53 -1.90 -16.76
CA ARG A 244 -14.76 -1.50 -18.16
C ARG A 244 -16.26 -1.40 -18.49
N ALA A 245 -16.59 -0.63 -19.52
CA ALA A 245 -17.95 -0.59 -20.11
C ALA A 245 -19.08 -0.17 -19.15
N VAL A 246 -18.82 0.85 -18.31
CA VAL A 246 -19.81 1.49 -17.43
C VAL A 246 -19.76 3.00 -17.65
N ALA A 247 -20.85 3.61 -18.12
CA ALA A 247 -20.90 5.04 -18.40
C ALA A 247 -20.72 5.88 -17.13
N GLY A 248 -19.92 6.95 -17.19
CA GLY A 248 -19.63 7.82 -16.05
C GLY A 248 -18.77 7.20 -14.95
N LEU A 249 -18.27 5.97 -15.14
CA LEU A 249 -17.19 5.40 -14.34
C LEU A 249 -15.86 5.66 -15.04
N VAL A 250 -14.92 6.28 -14.33
CA VAL A 250 -13.60 6.65 -14.85
C VAL A 250 -12.54 5.83 -14.10
N ASN A 251 -11.68 5.13 -14.85
CA ASN A 251 -10.56 4.40 -14.26
C ASN A 251 -9.31 5.27 -14.25
N VAL A 252 -8.63 5.34 -13.11
CA VAL A 252 -7.35 6.05 -12.94
C VAL A 252 -6.29 5.02 -12.56
N ASP A 253 -5.36 4.78 -13.47
CA ASP A 253 -4.30 3.79 -13.30
C ASP A 253 -3.08 4.40 -12.59
N LEU A 254 -2.70 3.81 -11.46
CA LEU A 254 -1.50 4.16 -10.69
C LEU A 254 -0.41 3.08 -10.74
N SER A 255 -0.58 2.02 -11.53
CA SER A 255 0.29 0.84 -11.57
C SER A 255 1.75 1.19 -11.80
N ALA A 256 2.04 2.22 -12.61
CA ALA A 256 3.41 2.65 -12.89
C ALA A 256 4.14 3.31 -11.70
N ARG A 257 3.40 3.76 -10.67
CA ARG A 257 3.92 4.63 -9.61
C ARG A 257 3.68 4.12 -8.19
N VAL A 258 2.64 3.32 -7.99
CA VAL A 258 2.22 2.84 -6.66
C VAL A 258 2.19 1.31 -6.67
N ALA A 259 3.02 0.69 -5.85
CA ALA A 259 2.95 -0.74 -5.53
C ALA A 259 2.58 -0.98 -4.05
N GLY A 260 2.83 0.00 -3.18
CA GLY A 260 2.48 -0.04 -1.77
C GLY A 260 1.09 0.53 -1.50
N HIS A 261 0.18 -0.34 -1.08
CA HIS A 261 -1.17 0.01 -0.60
C HIS A 261 -1.15 1.10 0.49
N LEU A 262 -0.16 1.04 1.38
CA LEU A 262 -0.03 1.94 2.52
C LEU A 262 0.28 3.39 2.14
N ARG A 263 0.56 3.68 0.85
CA ARG A 263 0.85 5.03 0.37
C ARG A 263 -0.39 5.85 0.02
N TYR A 264 -1.56 5.23 -0.14
CA TYR A 264 -2.76 5.96 -0.55
C TYR A 264 -3.11 7.16 0.33
N PRO A 265 -3.05 7.09 1.68
CA PRO A 265 -3.38 8.23 2.53
C PRO A 265 -2.48 9.44 2.26
N LEU A 266 -1.19 9.21 2.05
CA LEU A 266 -0.19 10.23 1.75
C LEU A 266 -0.38 10.86 0.36
N LEU A 267 -0.92 10.09 -0.58
CA LEU A 267 -1.10 10.49 -1.98
C LEU A 267 -2.51 11.02 -2.27
N THR A 268 -3.35 11.20 -1.25
CA THR A 268 -4.76 11.57 -1.40
C THR A 268 -4.91 12.83 -2.25
N GLY A 269 -4.09 13.84 -2.01
CA GLY A 269 -4.13 15.09 -2.77
C GLY A 269 -3.81 14.89 -4.25
N GLU A 270 -2.71 14.20 -4.56
CA GLU A 270 -2.26 13.96 -5.94
C GLU A 270 -3.26 13.08 -6.70
N ILE A 271 -3.86 12.10 -6.03
CA ILE A 271 -4.89 11.23 -6.59
C ILE A 271 -6.15 12.04 -6.92
N LEU A 272 -6.61 12.89 -6.01
CA LEU A 272 -7.78 13.74 -6.25
C LEU A 272 -7.53 14.75 -7.38
N ARG A 273 -6.32 15.31 -7.48
CA ARG A 273 -5.91 16.13 -8.63
C ARG A 273 -6.01 15.36 -9.95
N ARG A 274 -5.55 14.10 -9.99
CA ARG A 274 -5.70 13.23 -11.17
C ARG A 274 -7.14 12.89 -11.50
N CYS A 275 -8.03 12.88 -10.50
CA CYS A 275 -9.47 12.76 -10.69
C CYS A 275 -10.13 14.08 -11.14
N ALA A 276 -9.35 15.12 -11.46
CA ALA A 276 -9.78 16.45 -11.87
C ALA A 276 -10.60 17.21 -10.81
N PHE A 277 -10.32 16.96 -9.51
CA PHE A 277 -10.82 17.81 -8.44
C PHE A 277 -9.97 19.09 -8.36
N VAL A 278 -10.65 20.23 -8.26
CA VAL A 278 -10.03 21.56 -8.16
C VAL A 278 -9.80 21.96 -6.70
N GLY A 279 -8.85 22.85 -6.45
CA GLY A 279 -8.57 23.37 -5.11
C GLY A 279 -7.95 22.36 -4.15
N VAL A 280 -7.43 21.25 -4.64
CA VAL A 280 -6.78 20.22 -3.82
C VAL A 280 -5.32 20.60 -3.56
N ARG A 281 -4.91 20.62 -2.28
CA ARG A 281 -3.52 20.74 -1.86
C ARG A 281 -2.83 19.41 -2.14
N ALA A 282 -1.81 19.45 -2.98
CA ALA A 282 -1.05 18.27 -3.37
C ALA A 282 0.37 18.70 -3.75
N GLY A 283 1.35 17.85 -3.51
CA GLY A 283 2.76 18.09 -3.80
C GLY A 283 3.08 17.94 -5.29
N SER A 284 4.30 17.50 -5.58
CA SER A 284 4.73 17.19 -6.95
C SER A 284 4.06 15.93 -7.50
N ASP A 285 4.53 15.40 -8.63
CA ASP A 285 4.01 14.15 -9.18
C ASP A 285 4.22 12.98 -8.22
N ILE A 286 3.29 12.01 -8.24
CA ILE A 286 3.37 10.77 -7.44
C ILE A 286 4.69 10.07 -7.74
N ALA A 287 5.62 10.08 -6.78
CA ALA A 287 6.90 9.42 -6.92
C ALA A 287 6.71 7.90 -7.06
N LYS A 288 7.54 7.28 -7.91
CA LYS A 288 7.54 5.83 -8.09
C LYS A 288 7.98 5.14 -6.81
N ASP A 289 7.29 4.05 -6.47
CA ASP A 289 7.60 3.22 -5.30
C ASP A 289 8.98 2.60 -5.38
N ASP A 290 9.64 2.45 -4.24
CA ASP A 290 10.98 1.86 -4.18
C ASP A 290 10.97 0.40 -4.69
N LEU A 291 9.94 -0.38 -4.35
CA LEU A 291 9.76 -1.74 -4.88
C LEU A 291 9.71 -1.77 -6.43
N LEU A 292 9.06 -0.78 -7.04
CA LEU A 292 9.00 -0.70 -8.50
C LEU A 292 10.31 -0.21 -9.10
N ARG A 293 11.06 0.66 -8.41
CA ARG A 293 12.41 1.09 -8.82
C ARG A 293 13.38 -0.10 -8.80
N LEU A 294 13.40 -0.87 -7.71
CA LEU A 294 14.23 -2.07 -7.59
C LEU A 294 13.92 -3.10 -8.69
N ARG A 295 12.65 -3.27 -9.06
CA ARG A 295 12.26 -4.16 -10.16
C ARG A 295 12.82 -3.68 -11.50
N ASP A 296 12.60 -2.41 -11.85
CA ASP A 296 13.11 -1.80 -13.08
C ASP A 296 14.65 -1.82 -13.16
N ASP A 297 15.34 -1.68 -12.03
CA ASP A 297 16.80 -1.75 -11.96
C ASP A 297 17.32 -3.19 -12.11
N GLY A 298 16.59 -4.18 -11.60
CA GLY A 298 16.92 -5.60 -11.73
C GLY A 298 16.65 -6.18 -13.12
N ASP A 299 15.68 -5.63 -13.86
CA ASP A 299 15.35 -6.03 -15.23
C ASP A 299 16.31 -5.42 -16.27
N ARG A 300 17.07 -4.38 -15.91
CA ARG A 300 18.17 -3.87 -16.75
C ARG A 300 19.34 -4.85 -16.73
N HIS A 301 19.44 -5.67 -17.77
CA HIS A 301 20.60 -6.54 -17.99
C HIS A 301 21.92 -5.72 -18.02
N PRO A 302 23.07 -6.29 -17.61
CA PRO A 302 24.36 -5.58 -17.56
C PRO A 302 24.93 -5.12 -18.92
N GLY A 303 24.16 -5.24 -20.01
CA GLY A 303 24.60 -4.96 -21.39
C GLY A 303 24.25 -3.57 -21.93
N GLU A 304 23.37 -2.81 -21.28
CA GLU A 304 22.93 -1.49 -21.81
C GLU A 304 23.59 -0.28 -21.13
N ALA A 305 24.49 -0.50 -20.16
CA ALA A 305 25.31 0.57 -19.57
C ALA A 305 26.59 0.88 -20.38
N ALA A 306 26.72 0.36 -21.60
CA ALA A 306 27.88 0.52 -22.48
C ALA A 306 27.57 1.29 -23.76
N HIS A 307 26.73 2.32 -23.71
CA HIS A 307 26.63 3.31 -24.78
C HIS A 307 26.28 4.70 -24.22
N ASP A 308 27.11 5.20 -23.32
CA ASP A 308 27.26 6.66 -23.17
C ASP A 308 28.67 6.99 -22.67
N LEU A 309 29.65 6.84 -23.56
CA LEU A 309 30.98 7.41 -23.41
C LEU A 309 31.17 8.43 -24.53
N SER A 310 30.98 9.71 -24.19
CA SER A 310 31.57 10.81 -24.96
C SER A 310 33.09 10.86 -24.70
N PRO A 311 33.91 11.27 -25.69
CA PRO A 311 35.36 11.12 -25.62
C PRO A 311 36.00 12.40 -25.09
N GLU A 312 36.58 12.38 -23.89
CA GLU A 312 37.65 13.34 -23.55
C GLU A 312 38.35 12.99 -22.22
N ALA A 313 39.60 12.53 -22.33
CA ALA A 313 40.75 12.90 -21.49
C ALA A 313 41.89 11.88 -21.73
N GLN A 314 42.93 12.30 -22.44
CA GLN A 314 44.16 11.53 -22.58
C GLN A 314 44.87 11.42 -21.21
N PRO A 315 45.38 10.24 -20.80
CA PRO A 315 46.27 10.14 -19.65
C PRO A 315 47.67 10.66 -20.02
N PRO A 316 48.42 11.25 -19.06
CA PRO A 316 49.74 11.79 -19.32
C PRO A 316 50.76 10.67 -19.58
N ARG A 317 51.72 10.96 -20.49
CA ARG A 317 52.83 10.08 -20.86
C ARG A 317 53.74 9.75 -19.66
N PRO A 318 54.30 8.53 -19.55
CA PRO A 318 55.33 8.23 -18.57
C PRO A 318 56.68 8.86 -18.99
N ALA A 319 57.38 9.41 -18.00
CA ALA A 319 58.74 9.95 -18.16
C ALA A 319 59.76 8.83 -18.39
N ALA A 320 60.80 9.14 -19.17
CA ALA A 320 61.84 8.24 -19.63
C ALA A 320 62.76 7.73 -18.51
N ALA A 321 63.33 6.55 -18.77
CA ALA A 321 64.21 5.77 -17.89
C ALA A 321 65.62 6.35 -17.72
N GLU A 322 66.24 6.09 -16.56
CA GLU A 322 67.70 6.06 -16.38
C GLU A 322 68.17 4.66 -15.91
N PRO A 323 69.41 4.23 -16.25
CA PRO A 323 69.77 2.82 -16.29
C PRO A 323 70.42 2.26 -15.02
N HIS A 324 70.22 0.95 -14.83
CA HIS A 324 70.81 0.07 -13.80
C HIS A 324 72.34 0.07 -13.73
N PRO A 325 72.91 -0.27 -12.55
CA PRO A 325 74.11 -1.07 -12.46
C PRO A 325 73.86 -2.49 -11.90
N ALA A 326 74.79 -3.38 -12.26
CA ALA A 326 74.74 -4.83 -12.29
C ALA A 326 74.65 -5.56 -10.93
N ALA A 327 74.04 -6.76 -10.97
CA ALA A 327 74.04 -7.74 -9.88
C ALA A 327 75.25 -8.69 -9.96
N PRO A 328 75.82 -9.13 -8.83
CA PRO A 328 76.74 -10.26 -8.81
C PRO A 328 76.09 -11.60 -8.42
N ARG A 329 76.73 -12.63 -8.97
CA ARG A 329 76.51 -14.08 -9.05
C ARG A 329 76.02 -14.86 -7.81
N ARG A 330 75.30 -15.96 -8.16
CA ARG A 330 74.93 -17.16 -7.37
C ARG A 330 76.10 -17.83 -6.63
N VAL A 331 75.78 -18.41 -5.47
CA VAL A 331 76.46 -19.59 -4.90
C VAL A 331 75.39 -20.63 -4.49
N ARG A 332 75.67 -21.91 -4.75
CA ARG A 332 74.81 -23.10 -4.55
C ARG A 332 75.09 -23.79 -3.19
N GLN A 333 74.00 -24.25 -2.55
CA GLN A 333 73.79 -25.51 -1.77
C GLN A 333 74.68 -25.79 -0.52
N PRO A 334 74.27 -26.66 0.46
CA PRO A 334 73.45 -27.88 0.31
C PRO A 334 72.38 -28.20 1.40
N THR A 335 71.54 -29.20 1.10
CA THR A 335 70.67 -29.97 2.02
C THR A 335 71.45 -31.04 2.79
N PRO A 336 70.91 -31.56 3.91
CA PRO A 336 70.60 -33.01 3.93
C PRO A 336 69.35 -33.46 4.75
N ASP A 337 68.78 -34.60 4.29
CA ASP A 337 68.20 -35.81 4.97
C ASP A 337 67.24 -35.69 6.18
N MET A 338 66.00 -36.21 6.13
CA MET A 338 65.46 -37.60 6.15
C MET A 338 65.34 -38.24 7.56
N ASP A 339 64.10 -38.55 7.95
CA ASP A 339 63.56 -39.77 8.62
C ASP A 339 62.23 -39.38 9.29
N ASP A 340 61.02 -39.86 8.94
CA ASP A 340 60.45 -41.19 8.67
C ASP A 340 59.96 -41.94 9.92
N SER A 341 58.83 -42.63 9.74
CA SER A 341 58.12 -43.56 10.63
C SER A 341 57.19 -43.00 11.74
N ASP A 342 56.11 -43.67 12.15
CA ASP A 342 55.14 -44.59 11.56
C ASP A 342 54.10 -44.89 12.67
N ALA A 343 52.97 -45.47 12.28
CA ALA A 343 52.02 -46.27 13.08
C ALA A 343 51.18 -45.55 14.17
N GLY A 344 49.89 -45.86 14.38
CA GLY A 344 49.06 -46.97 13.91
C GLY A 344 48.16 -47.45 15.06
N GLY A 345 46.95 -47.93 14.72
CA GLY A 345 46.09 -48.77 15.58
C GLY A 345 44.86 -48.06 16.17
N HIS A 346 43.64 -48.27 15.66
CA HIS A 346 42.72 -49.42 15.81
C HIS A 346 42.05 -49.61 17.19
N ALA A 347 40.71 -49.74 17.12
CA ALA A 347 39.79 -50.61 17.89
C ALA A 347 38.61 -49.82 18.49
N ALA A 348 37.39 -49.94 17.94
CA ALA A 348 36.36 -50.97 18.23
C ALA A 348 35.50 -50.58 19.46
N ILE A 349 34.25 -50.15 19.23
CA ILE A 349 32.99 -50.91 19.43
C ILE A 349 32.84 -51.45 20.85
N VAL A 350 31.82 -50.99 21.60
CA VAL A 350 30.82 -51.84 22.32
C VAL A 350 29.61 -50.96 22.72
N LEU A 351 28.44 -51.60 22.58
CA LEU A 351 27.06 -51.22 22.88
C LEU A 351 26.79 -51.08 24.39
N GLU A 352 25.81 -50.26 24.79
CA GLU A 352 24.76 -50.74 25.71
C GLU A 352 23.51 -49.85 25.77
N ASN A 353 22.36 -50.51 25.68
CA ASN A 353 21.01 -50.01 25.94
C ASN A 353 20.75 -49.86 27.45
N ARG A 354 19.85 -48.95 27.83
CA ARG A 354 18.89 -49.05 28.97
C ARG A 354 17.93 -47.86 28.88
N ASP A 355 16.66 -48.03 28.51
CA ASP A 355 15.48 -48.49 29.26
C ASP A 355 14.95 -47.57 30.37
N GLY A 356 13.62 -47.33 30.29
CA GLY A 356 12.68 -47.06 31.40
C GLY A 356 12.57 -45.60 31.84
N GLY A 357 11.44 -44.90 31.63
CA GLY A 357 10.17 -45.03 32.38
C GLY A 357 10.01 -43.75 33.23
N HIS A 358 8.88 -43.06 33.38
CA HIS A 358 7.46 -43.38 33.29
C HIS A 358 6.67 -42.14 32.85
#